data_AF-A0A924XZS1-F1
#
_entry.id   AF-A0A924XZS1-F1
#
_cell.length_a   1.000
_cell.length_b   1.000
_cell.length_c   1.000
_cell.angle_alpha   90.00
_cell.angle_beta   90.00
_cell.angle_gamma   90.00
#
_symmetry.space_group_name_H-M   'P 1'
#
loop_
_entity.id
_entity.type
_entity.pdbx_description
1 polymer ?
#
loop_
_entity_poly.entity_id
_entity_poly.type
_entity_poly.pdbx_seq_one_letter_code
_entity_poly.pdbx_strand_id
1 'polypeptide(L)'
;MNSEPVSLPENAPRIGGNLVSDIRDDGRINAEIGHILFLDLVGFSRSLMEQQDRSSRELRTLVRATPEFQRAEQRGELIGSDTGDGMALIFFRDPLSPIRCAIEIARSLTTRPQLQIRMGVHSGPVIRVPDINGNENVSGTGINIAQRLMDCGDNGHILLSAMSAEVVREFESYSDCLADLGEVVVKHGEKLRVFNLVLDEVGNRHIPTRVRNHSDGAKSTPPPPIRGDTFYTPEQQERPKVVSNKTVSLVYKRRGAPTDNRLGKWLEAELLRCGFTVKMERHQQFCPNWASYVEEQFAGSDAIVFLLSPISCANELFEYEVELAGKIATASGGRNPKLLAVRVGHPDKLTDIIFSTLGQFPAPAWESPADDEIVLQHILGTFTDDSKATQSITRRERAGGAVPLDSAYYIVRPTDEEFTDAIARQDSIVLVKGGRQMGKTSLLARGLQEARQSGARVILTDFQSLSAPDLRTAADLYRALAEKIADDLG
;
A
#
# COMPACT_ATOMS: atom_id res chain seq x y z
N MET A 1 -23.05 -56.49 28.64
CA MET A 1 -21.81 -55.77 28.99
C MET A 1 -22.22 -54.38 29.42
N ASN A 2 -22.36 -54.17 30.73
CA ASN A 2 -22.59 -52.86 31.33
C ASN A 2 -21.23 -52.25 31.62
N SER A 3 -20.94 -51.06 31.10
CA SER A 3 -19.73 -50.30 31.42
C SER A 3 -20.13 -49.05 32.20
N GLU A 4 -19.81 -49.04 33.49
CA GLU A 4 -19.91 -47.89 34.39
C GLU A 4 -18.87 -46.80 34.02
N PRO A 5 -19.13 -45.52 34.33
CA PRO A 5 -18.17 -44.44 34.10
C PRO A 5 -17.12 -44.38 35.22
N VAL A 6 -15.85 -44.26 34.82
CA VAL A 6 -14.67 -44.17 35.68
C VAL A 6 -14.67 -42.84 36.46
N SER A 7 -14.56 -42.92 37.79
CA SER A 7 -14.39 -41.78 38.70
C SER A 7 -12.93 -41.31 38.76
N LEU A 8 -12.68 -40.00 38.75
CA LEU A 8 -11.35 -39.40 38.93
C LEU A 8 -11.00 -39.23 40.43
N PRO A 9 -9.71 -39.33 40.82
CA PRO A 9 -9.27 -39.35 42.22
C PRO A 9 -9.28 -37.95 42.87
N GLU A 10 -9.65 -37.93 44.16
CA GLU A 10 -10.09 -36.77 44.94
C GLU A 10 -8.98 -35.90 45.57
N ASN A 11 -7.75 -35.90 45.04
CA ASN A 11 -6.65 -35.13 45.66
C ASN A 11 -5.72 -34.46 44.63
N ALA A 12 -6.11 -33.25 44.20
CA ALA A 12 -5.22 -32.27 43.59
C ALA A 12 -5.19 -31.00 44.47
N PRO A 13 -4.03 -30.34 44.66
CA PRO A 13 -3.86 -29.26 45.62
C PRO A 13 -4.70 -28.04 45.23
N ARG A 14 -5.53 -27.57 46.17
CA ARG A 14 -6.33 -26.34 46.04
C ARG A 14 -5.40 -25.13 46.16
N ILE A 15 -5.11 -24.47 45.04
CA ILE A 15 -4.55 -23.12 45.04
C ILE A 15 -5.72 -22.15 45.26
N GLY A 16 -5.81 -21.62 46.49
CA GLY A 16 -6.77 -20.60 46.87
C GLY A 16 -6.41 -19.23 46.29
N GLY A 17 -7.34 -18.68 45.51
CA GLY A 17 -7.40 -17.29 45.08
C GLY A 17 -8.77 -17.09 44.45
N ASN A 18 -9.62 -16.25 45.06
CA ASN A 18 -11.04 -16.09 44.73
C ASN A 18 -11.31 -15.98 43.22
N LEU A 19 -11.99 -16.99 42.68
CA LEU A 19 -12.38 -17.16 41.27
C LEU A 19 -13.90 -16.98 41.10
N VAL A 20 -14.51 -16.09 41.89
CA VAL A 20 -15.98 -16.02 42.08
C VAL A 20 -16.57 -14.69 41.58
N SER A 21 -16.12 -14.21 40.43
CA SER A 21 -16.81 -13.13 39.68
C SER A 21 -17.01 -13.42 38.19
N ASP A 22 -16.39 -14.49 37.65
CA ASP A 22 -16.19 -14.63 36.19
C ASP A 22 -17.10 -15.71 35.57
N ILE A 23 -18.07 -16.20 36.33
CA ILE A 23 -18.97 -17.31 35.97
C ILE A 23 -20.40 -16.75 35.88
N ARG A 24 -21.04 -16.86 34.70
CA ARG A 24 -22.51 -16.75 34.59
C ARG A 24 -23.16 -17.79 35.49
N ASP A 25 -24.43 -17.61 35.88
CA ASP A 25 -25.20 -18.62 36.65
C ASP A 25 -25.18 -20.05 36.03
N ASP A 26 -24.71 -20.22 34.79
CA ASP A 26 -24.56 -21.49 34.06
C ASP A 26 -23.14 -22.12 34.07
N GLY A 27 -22.14 -21.52 34.72
CA GLY A 27 -20.79 -22.12 34.82
C GLY A 27 -19.81 -21.80 33.68
N ARG A 28 -20.18 -21.01 32.66
CA ARG A 28 -19.36 -20.83 31.44
C ARG A 28 -18.51 -19.54 31.45
N ILE A 29 -17.22 -19.67 31.08
CA ILE A 29 -16.30 -18.55 30.85
C ILE A 29 -16.66 -17.87 29.53
N ASN A 30 -16.97 -16.57 29.56
CA ASN A 30 -17.27 -15.79 28.35
C ASN A 30 -15.98 -15.16 27.78
N ALA A 31 -15.17 -15.98 27.11
CA ALA A 31 -13.98 -15.52 26.41
C ALA A 31 -14.33 -15.02 25.01
N GLU A 32 -13.72 -13.91 24.59
CA GLU A 32 -13.81 -13.37 23.24
C GLU A 32 -12.41 -13.04 22.70
N ILE A 33 -12.29 -12.79 21.39
CA ILE A 33 -11.01 -12.39 20.80
C ILE A 33 -10.86 -10.88 20.91
N GLY A 34 -9.81 -10.44 21.60
CA GLY A 34 -9.37 -9.06 21.63
C GLY A 34 -8.16 -8.84 20.74
N HIS A 35 -8.15 -7.75 19.99
CA HIS A 35 -7.02 -7.27 19.20
C HIS A 35 -6.36 -6.14 19.98
N ILE A 36 -5.19 -6.42 20.54
CA ILE A 36 -4.62 -5.64 21.63
C ILE A 36 -3.40 -4.89 21.11
N LEU A 37 -3.39 -3.57 21.33
CA LEU A 37 -2.21 -2.72 21.25
C LEU A 37 -1.78 -2.33 22.65
N PHE A 38 -0.61 -2.75 23.07
CA PHE A 38 0.03 -2.33 24.30
C PHE A 38 1.14 -1.33 23.99
N LEU A 39 1.19 -0.24 24.73
CA LEU A 39 2.22 0.79 24.55
C LEU A 39 2.70 1.34 25.88
N ASP A 40 3.96 1.76 25.94
CA ASP A 40 4.62 2.21 27.17
C ASP A 40 5.72 3.25 26.87
N LEU A 41 5.91 4.19 27.80
CA LEU A 41 6.96 5.19 27.79
C LEU A 41 8.31 4.57 28.20
N VAL A 42 9.28 4.64 27.29
CA VAL A 42 10.63 4.14 27.54
C VAL A 42 11.33 5.00 28.59
N GLY A 43 11.82 4.36 29.65
CA GLY A 43 12.59 5.04 30.70
C GLY A 43 11.74 5.85 31.69
N PHE A 44 10.42 5.69 31.68
CA PHE A 44 9.47 6.44 32.52
C PHE A 44 9.87 6.52 34.00
N SER A 45 10.24 5.38 34.62
CA SER A 45 10.59 5.32 36.05
C SER A 45 11.87 6.07 36.43
N ARG A 46 12.69 6.52 35.46
CA ARG A 46 13.95 7.25 35.69
C ARG A 46 13.79 8.77 35.61
N SER A 47 12.62 9.26 35.18
CA SER A 47 12.31 10.68 35.01
C SER A 47 11.78 11.30 36.31
N LEU A 48 11.82 12.63 36.40
CA LEU A 48 11.22 13.37 37.53
C LEU A 48 9.69 13.25 37.52
N MET A 49 9.04 13.33 38.68
CA MET A 49 7.58 13.20 38.81
C MET A 49 6.80 14.17 37.91
N GLU A 50 7.25 15.42 37.78
CA GLU A 50 6.63 16.41 36.90
C GLU A 50 6.73 16.04 35.41
N GLN A 51 7.86 15.41 35.02
CA GLN A 51 8.07 14.93 33.66
C GLN A 51 7.21 13.70 33.38
N GLN A 52 7.10 12.79 34.35
CA GLN A 52 6.23 11.61 34.27
C GLN A 52 4.77 12.02 34.03
N ASP A 53 4.23 12.91 34.86
CA ASP A 53 2.84 13.37 34.72
C ASP A 53 2.62 14.11 33.37
N ARG A 54 3.58 14.94 32.96
CA ARG A 54 3.52 15.60 31.64
C ARG A 54 3.53 14.60 30.50
N SER A 55 4.46 13.64 30.49
CA SER A 55 4.58 12.65 29.42
C SER A 55 3.37 11.72 29.36
N SER A 56 2.82 11.27 30.49
CA SER A 56 1.60 10.46 30.52
C SER A 56 0.39 11.24 30.00
N ARG A 57 0.26 12.53 30.34
CA ARG A 57 -0.81 13.40 29.81
C ARG A 57 -0.66 13.63 28.31
N GLU A 58 0.53 13.96 27.83
CA GLU A 58 0.80 14.13 26.40
C GLU A 58 0.53 12.83 25.63
N LEU A 59 0.88 11.68 26.19
CA LEU A 59 0.60 10.37 25.60
C LEU A 59 -0.92 10.11 25.49
N ARG A 60 -1.68 10.34 26.56
CA ARG A 60 -3.15 10.22 26.56
C ARG A 60 -3.78 11.09 25.47
N THR A 61 -3.36 12.36 25.39
CA THR A 61 -3.89 13.28 24.36
C THR A 61 -3.55 12.79 22.96
N LEU A 62 -2.32 12.31 22.72
CA LEU A 62 -1.88 11.81 21.43
C LEU A 62 -2.69 10.59 21.00
N VAL A 63 -2.83 9.59 21.89
CA VAL A 63 -3.56 8.35 21.59
C VAL A 63 -5.03 8.62 21.30
N ARG A 64 -5.70 9.47 22.10
CA ARG A 64 -7.12 9.80 21.88
C ARG A 64 -7.38 10.65 20.63
N ALA A 65 -6.34 11.27 20.08
CA ALA A 65 -6.43 12.05 18.85
C ALA A 65 -6.27 11.20 17.58
N THR A 66 -5.93 9.91 17.70
CA THR A 66 -5.77 9.06 16.50
C THR A 66 -7.12 8.70 15.89
N PRO A 67 -7.26 8.76 14.55
CA PRO A 67 -8.50 8.39 13.86
C PRO A 67 -9.03 7.01 14.23
N GLU A 68 -8.14 6.01 14.37
CA GLU A 68 -8.53 4.64 14.72
C GLU A 68 -9.07 4.53 16.14
N PHE A 69 -8.48 5.25 17.09
CA PHE A 69 -8.98 5.31 18.47
C PHE A 69 -10.38 5.93 18.49
N GLN A 70 -10.55 7.11 17.89
CA GLN A 70 -11.83 7.82 17.90
C GLN A 70 -12.94 7.01 17.24
N ARG A 71 -12.65 6.36 16.11
CA ARG A 71 -13.61 5.52 15.42
C ARG A 71 -14.05 4.33 16.27
N ALA A 72 -13.12 3.65 16.94
CA ALA A 72 -13.44 2.49 17.75
C ALA A 72 -14.14 2.88 19.07
N GLU A 73 -13.76 4.00 19.70
CA GLU A 73 -14.42 4.57 20.88
C GLU A 73 -15.88 4.95 20.57
N GLN A 74 -16.13 5.66 19.46
CA GLN A 74 -17.48 6.06 19.03
C GLN A 74 -18.41 4.87 18.76
N ARG A 75 -17.85 3.72 18.35
CA ARG A 75 -18.62 2.49 18.07
C ARG A 75 -18.79 1.59 19.30
N GLY A 76 -18.17 1.92 20.44
CA GLY A 76 -18.14 1.04 21.60
C GLY A 76 -17.35 -0.25 21.35
N GLU A 77 -16.38 -0.21 20.44
CA GLU A 77 -15.60 -1.37 19.98
C GLU A 77 -14.17 -1.40 20.57
N LEU A 78 -13.90 -0.51 21.54
CA LEU A 78 -12.61 -0.31 22.18
C LEU A 78 -12.77 -0.25 23.71
N ILE A 79 -11.95 -1.02 24.41
CA ILE A 79 -11.67 -0.80 25.83
C ILE A 79 -10.24 -0.25 25.95
N GLY A 80 -10.08 0.88 26.64
CA GLY A 80 -8.78 1.45 27.00
C GLY A 80 -8.50 1.22 28.49
N SER A 81 -7.32 0.69 28.81
CA SER A 81 -6.86 0.47 30.18
C SER A 81 -5.56 1.23 30.40
N ASP A 82 -5.50 2.02 31.47
CA ASP A 82 -4.34 2.85 31.81
C ASP A 82 -3.39 2.06 32.72
N THR A 83 -2.10 2.03 32.36
CA THR A 83 -1.08 1.33 33.18
C THR A 83 -0.20 2.30 33.97
N GLY A 84 -0.47 3.61 33.89
CA GLY A 84 0.31 4.69 34.51
C GLY A 84 1.35 5.28 33.57
N ASP A 85 2.29 4.45 33.10
CA ASP A 85 3.36 4.78 32.14
C ASP A 85 3.01 4.48 30.68
N GLY A 86 1.87 3.83 30.47
CA GLY A 86 1.43 3.31 29.19
C GLY A 86 -0.08 3.06 29.14
N MET A 87 -0.50 2.34 28.10
CA MET A 87 -1.89 1.96 27.89
C MET A 87 -2.00 0.60 27.22
N ALA A 88 -3.09 -0.10 27.52
CA ALA A 88 -3.59 -1.20 26.74
C ALA A 88 -4.86 -0.76 26.00
N LEU A 89 -4.88 -0.89 24.69
CA LEU A 89 -6.03 -0.62 23.83
C LEU A 89 -6.52 -1.95 23.25
N ILE A 90 -7.74 -2.35 23.59
CA ILE A 90 -8.33 -3.62 23.20
C ILE A 90 -9.48 -3.37 22.22
N PHE A 91 -9.28 -3.75 20.96
CA PHE A 91 -10.27 -3.64 19.89
C PHE A 91 -10.98 -4.98 19.69
N PHE A 92 -12.30 -4.96 19.44
CA PHE A 92 -13.12 -6.19 19.40
C PHE A 92 -13.71 -6.55 18.04
N ARG A 93 -13.39 -5.81 16.97
CA ARG A 93 -13.96 -6.05 15.63
C ARG A 93 -12.92 -6.33 14.56
N ASP A 94 -12.09 -5.35 14.25
CA ASP A 94 -11.15 -5.41 13.13
C ASP A 94 -9.74 -5.74 13.65
N PRO A 95 -9.14 -6.87 13.22
CA PRO A 95 -7.79 -7.27 13.62
C PRO A 95 -6.69 -6.31 13.18
N LEU A 96 -6.96 -5.45 12.18
CA LEU A 96 -6.02 -4.41 11.74
C LEU A 96 -6.13 -3.12 12.55
N SER A 97 -7.19 -2.90 13.34
CA SER A 97 -7.33 -1.69 14.17
C SER A 97 -6.13 -1.40 15.08
N PRO A 98 -5.59 -2.37 15.87
CA PRO A 98 -4.40 -2.09 16.69
C PRO A 98 -3.17 -1.77 15.84
N ILE A 99 -3.06 -2.33 14.63
CA ILE A 99 -1.95 -2.05 13.71
C ILE A 99 -2.04 -0.63 13.17
N ARG A 100 -3.21 -0.23 12.66
CA ARG A 100 -3.43 1.14 12.16
C ARG A 100 -3.25 2.16 13.27
N CYS A 101 -3.80 1.90 14.46
CA CYS A 101 -3.63 2.78 15.62
C CYS A 101 -2.14 2.92 16.01
N ALA A 102 -1.38 1.82 16.04
CA ALA A 102 0.06 1.87 16.32
C ALA A 102 0.83 2.72 15.29
N ILE A 103 0.47 2.62 14.02
CA ILE A 103 1.07 3.41 12.93
C ILE A 103 0.73 4.90 13.08
N GLU A 104 -0.51 5.24 13.41
CA GLU A 104 -0.96 6.61 13.63
C GLU A 104 -0.26 7.26 14.84
N ILE A 105 -0.10 6.49 15.93
CA ILE A 105 0.70 6.87 17.09
C ILE A 105 2.14 7.12 16.64
N ALA A 106 2.78 6.17 15.97
CA ALA A 106 4.17 6.28 15.53
C ALA A 106 4.41 7.50 14.62
N ARG A 107 3.48 7.81 13.72
CA ARG A 107 3.54 9.02 12.89
C ARG A 107 3.48 10.28 13.74
N SER A 108 2.58 10.32 14.71
CA SER A 108 2.41 11.47 15.61
C SER A 108 3.64 11.70 16.52
N LEU A 109 4.45 10.66 16.78
CA LEU A 109 5.70 10.75 17.54
C LEU A 109 6.85 11.38 16.77
N THR A 110 6.81 11.40 15.43
CA THR A 110 7.88 12.01 14.60
C THR A 110 8.07 13.51 14.92
N THR A 111 7.02 14.18 15.38
CA THR A 111 7.03 15.60 15.78
C THR A 111 7.19 15.79 17.30
N ARG A 112 7.36 14.70 18.07
CA ARG A 112 7.40 14.70 19.55
C ARG A 112 8.55 13.83 20.08
N PRO A 113 9.82 14.22 19.85
CA PRO A 113 10.97 13.41 20.24
C PRO A 113 11.09 13.17 21.75
N GLN A 114 10.40 13.97 22.58
CA GLN A 114 10.33 13.79 24.03
C GLN A 114 9.51 12.57 24.46
N LEU A 115 8.63 12.04 23.60
CA LEU A 115 7.83 10.86 23.87
C LEU A 115 8.52 9.65 23.22
N GLN A 116 9.30 8.94 24.02
CA GLN A 116 9.92 7.69 23.60
C GLN A 116 8.98 6.53 23.93
N ILE A 117 8.47 5.84 22.92
CA ILE A 117 7.41 4.83 23.08
C ILE A 117 7.80 3.54 22.40
N ARG A 118 7.47 2.43 23.03
CA ARG A 118 7.53 1.09 22.45
C ARG A 118 6.15 0.45 22.44
N MET A 119 5.87 -0.37 21.45
CA MET A 119 4.54 -0.94 21.23
C MET A 119 4.60 -2.45 20.97
N GLY A 120 3.57 -3.16 21.41
CA GLY A 120 3.36 -4.58 21.20
C GLY A 120 1.93 -4.87 20.78
N VAL A 121 1.75 -5.70 19.76
CA VAL A 121 0.45 -6.05 19.18
C VAL A 121 0.24 -7.56 19.19
N HIS A 122 -0.90 -7.96 19.71
CA HIS A 122 -1.33 -9.36 19.71
C HIS A 122 -2.85 -9.47 19.56
N SER A 123 -3.31 -10.52 18.90
CA SER A 123 -4.72 -10.90 18.89
C SER A 123 -4.87 -12.22 19.62
N GLY A 124 -5.76 -12.27 20.60
CA GLY A 124 -5.88 -13.46 21.44
C GLY A 124 -7.10 -13.43 22.35
N PRO A 125 -7.37 -14.56 23.05
CA PRO A 125 -8.51 -14.67 23.94
C PRO A 125 -8.37 -13.75 25.15
N VAL A 126 -9.47 -13.06 25.45
CA VAL A 126 -9.63 -12.15 26.58
C VAL A 126 -10.99 -12.31 27.24
N ILE A 127 -11.11 -11.86 28.48
CA ILE A 127 -12.35 -11.85 29.26
C ILE A 127 -12.58 -10.42 29.73
N ARG A 128 -13.79 -9.89 29.49
CA ARG A 128 -14.20 -8.61 30.07
C ARG A 128 -14.45 -8.78 31.56
N VAL A 129 -13.80 -7.95 32.35
CA VAL A 129 -13.95 -7.90 33.80
C VAL A 129 -14.06 -6.43 34.20
N PRO A 130 -15.05 -6.03 35.01
CA PRO A 130 -15.09 -4.66 35.51
C PRO A 130 -13.88 -4.40 36.43
N ASP A 131 -13.31 -3.19 36.35
CA ASP A 131 -12.30 -2.74 37.31
C ASP A 131 -12.93 -2.46 38.69
N ILE A 132 -12.09 -2.08 39.67
CA ILE A 132 -12.54 -1.75 41.03
C ILE A 132 -13.55 -0.58 41.06
N ASN A 133 -13.59 0.24 40.02
CA ASN A 133 -14.48 1.40 39.88
C ASN A 133 -15.73 1.07 39.05
N GLY A 134 -15.88 -0.17 38.56
CA GLY A 134 -16.99 -0.60 37.72
C GLY A 134 -16.86 -0.24 36.23
N ASN A 135 -15.71 0.27 35.78
CA ASN A 135 -15.45 0.50 34.36
C ASN A 135 -15.13 -0.83 33.66
N GLU A 136 -15.48 -0.96 32.38
CA GLU A 136 -15.09 -2.12 31.59
C GLU A 136 -13.56 -2.23 31.51
N ASN A 137 -13.02 -3.37 31.91
CA ASN A 137 -11.61 -3.71 31.75
C ASN A 137 -11.51 -5.13 31.17
N VAL A 138 -10.29 -5.57 30.91
CA VAL A 138 -10.03 -6.84 30.25
C VAL A 138 -8.92 -7.57 30.98
N SER A 139 -9.07 -8.90 31.10
CA SER A 139 -8.06 -9.81 31.62
C SER A 139 -7.87 -11.01 30.69
N GLY A 140 -6.79 -11.75 30.88
CA GLY A 140 -6.52 -13.00 30.17
C GLY A 140 -5.19 -13.04 29.43
N THR A 141 -4.91 -14.20 28.84
CA THR A 141 -3.64 -14.52 28.20
C THR A 141 -3.30 -13.58 27.05
N GLY A 142 -4.30 -13.11 26.29
CA GLY A 142 -4.09 -12.16 25.19
C GLY A 142 -3.36 -10.89 25.64
N ILE A 143 -3.77 -10.31 26.78
CA ILE A 143 -3.16 -9.08 27.32
C ILE A 143 -1.73 -9.34 27.76
N ASN A 144 -1.49 -10.46 28.45
CA ASN A 144 -0.16 -10.82 28.91
C ASN A 144 0.83 -10.99 27.74
N ILE A 145 0.39 -11.60 26.64
CA ILE A 145 1.23 -11.76 25.44
C ILE A 145 1.52 -10.41 24.79
N ALA A 146 0.52 -9.54 24.63
CA ALA A 146 0.72 -8.19 24.06
C ALA A 146 1.73 -7.37 24.87
N GLN A 147 1.61 -7.40 26.21
CA GLN A 147 2.54 -6.73 27.10
C GLN A 147 3.97 -7.30 26.97
N ARG A 148 4.11 -8.63 26.91
CA ARG A 148 5.42 -9.29 26.77
C ARG A 148 6.09 -8.97 25.42
N LEU A 149 5.31 -8.83 24.35
CA LEU A 149 5.82 -8.37 23.06
C LEU A 149 6.32 -6.93 23.15
N MET A 150 5.54 -6.02 23.72
CA MET A 150 5.94 -4.63 23.95
C MET A 150 7.24 -4.56 24.78
N ASP A 151 7.35 -5.37 25.83
CA ASP A 151 8.52 -5.51 26.71
C ASP A 151 9.82 -5.91 25.96
N CYS A 152 9.70 -6.54 24.78
CA CYS A 152 10.85 -6.91 23.96
C CYS A 152 11.40 -5.73 23.15
N GLY A 153 10.61 -4.67 22.97
CA GLY A 153 10.94 -3.54 22.11
C GLY A 153 11.73 -2.44 22.82
N ASP A 154 12.58 -1.77 22.04
CA ASP A 154 13.16 -0.48 22.40
C ASP A 154 12.30 0.67 21.84
N ASN A 155 12.66 1.93 22.11
CA ASN A 155 11.98 3.10 21.56
C ASN A 155 11.76 2.99 20.04
N GLY A 156 10.55 3.30 19.61
CA GLY A 156 10.10 3.29 18.21
C GLY A 156 9.74 1.92 17.66
N HIS A 157 9.89 0.82 18.41
CA HIS A 157 9.49 -0.51 17.93
C HIS A 157 7.99 -0.71 17.99
N ILE A 158 7.47 -1.40 16.96
CA ILE A 158 6.12 -1.96 16.91
C ILE A 158 6.28 -3.47 16.72
N LEU A 159 6.11 -4.23 17.80
CA LEU A 159 6.36 -5.67 17.79
C LEU A 159 5.05 -6.46 17.73
N LEU A 160 4.99 -7.47 16.88
CA LEU A 160 3.81 -8.28 16.62
C LEU A 160 4.04 -9.74 17.03
N SER A 161 2.97 -10.37 17.52
CA SER A 161 2.89 -11.82 17.62
C SER A 161 2.83 -12.48 16.24
N ALA A 162 3.14 -13.78 16.16
CA ALA A 162 2.97 -14.57 14.93
C ALA A 162 1.56 -14.46 14.34
N MET A 163 0.52 -14.60 15.17
CA MET A 163 -0.88 -14.50 14.73
C MET A 163 -1.19 -13.14 14.11
N SER A 164 -0.76 -12.05 14.73
CA SER A 164 -0.97 -10.70 14.19
C SER A 164 -0.13 -10.45 12.93
N ALA A 165 1.09 -11.00 12.87
CA ALA A 165 1.95 -10.90 11.70
C ALA A 165 1.37 -11.64 10.49
N GLU A 166 0.76 -12.81 10.69
CA GLU A 166 0.05 -13.54 9.63
C GLU A 166 -1.08 -12.72 9.03
N VAL A 167 -1.95 -12.14 9.87
CA VAL A 167 -3.02 -11.25 9.38
C VAL A 167 -2.45 -10.08 8.58
N VAL A 168 -1.40 -9.45 9.08
CA VAL A 168 -0.77 -8.29 8.41
C VAL A 168 -0.16 -8.68 7.05
N ARG A 169 0.38 -9.89 6.89
CA ARG A 169 0.98 -10.36 5.63
C ARG A 169 -0.03 -10.52 4.49
N GLU A 170 -1.28 -10.82 4.80
CA GLU A 170 -2.33 -11.01 3.79
C GLU A 170 -2.70 -9.72 3.05
N PHE A 171 -2.26 -8.56 3.54
CA PHE A 171 -2.52 -7.27 2.92
C PHE A 171 -1.26 -6.75 2.22
N GLU A 172 -1.34 -6.53 0.91
CA GLU A 172 -0.24 -6.00 0.09
C GLU A 172 0.39 -4.74 0.68
N SER A 173 -0.43 -3.89 1.32
CA SER A 173 0.04 -2.66 1.94
C SER A 173 0.97 -2.90 3.13
N TYR A 174 1.14 -4.12 3.65
CA TYR A 174 1.99 -4.40 4.81
C TYR A 174 2.90 -5.64 4.66
N SER A 175 2.75 -6.43 3.60
CA SER A 175 3.44 -7.72 3.44
C SER A 175 4.97 -7.65 3.58
N ASP A 176 5.60 -6.60 3.06
CA ASP A 176 7.06 -6.39 3.11
C ASP A 176 7.53 -5.52 4.29
N CYS A 177 6.65 -5.23 5.24
CA CYS A 177 6.94 -4.35 6.39
C CYS A 177 7.32 -5.15 7.65
N LEU A 178 7.35 -6.47 7.58
CA LEU A 178 7.59 -7.34 8.74
C LEU A 178 8.96 -7.99 8.68
N ALA A 179 9.80 -7.69 9.67
CA ALA A 179 11.03 -8.44 9.92
C ALA A 179 10.79 -9.53 10.98
N ASP A 180 11.08 -10.78 10.66
CA ASP A 180 11.06 -11.87 11.64
C ASP A 180 12.28 -11.77 12.54
N LEU A 181 12.06 -11.62 13.84
CA LEU A 181 13.10 -11.55 14.86
C LEU A 181 13.36 -12.91 15.53
N GLY A 182 12.64 -13.96 15.14
CA GLY A 182 12.76 -15.30 15.70
C GLY A 182 12.04 -15.49 17.04
N GLU A 183 12.37 -16.58 17.72
CA GLU A 183 11.85 -16.89 19.06
C GLU A 183 12.61 -16.13 20.14
N VAL A 184 11.87 -15.41 20.98
CA VAL A 184 12.38 -14.66 22.12
C VAL A 184 11.83 -15.29 23.39
N VAL A 185 12.71 -15.57 24.35
CA VAL A 185 12.30 -16.03 25.68
C VAL A 185 11.84 -14.81 26.47
N VAL A 186 10.58 -14.83 26.88
CA VAL A 186 9.95 -13.75 27.66
C VAL A 186 9.84 -14.14 29.14
N LYS A 187 9.23 -13.28 29.95
CA LYS A 187 8.99 -13.53 31.38
C LYS A 187 8.35 -14.91 31.59
N HIS A 188 8.77 -15.59 32.65
CA HIS A 188 8.38 -16.96 33.01
C HIS A 188 8.88 -18.07 32.06
N GLY A 189 9.86 -17.77 31.19
CA GLY A 189 10.52 -18.78 30.35
C GLY A 189 9.71 -19.20 29.12
N GLU A 190 8.57 -18.55 28.87
CA GLU A 190 7.77 -18.77 27.67
C GLU A 190 8.52 -18.25 26.43
N LYS A 191 8.31 -18.90 25.28
CA LYS A 191 8.89 -18.48 24.00
C LYS A 191 7.82 -17.85 23.12
N LEU A 192 8.10 -16.65 22.62
CA LEU A 192 7.25 -15.96 21.67
C LEU A 192 8.03 -15.72 20.38
N ARG A 193 7.44 -16.05 19.23
CA ARG A 193 7.99 -15.61 17.95
C ARG A 193 7.58 -14.16 17.71
N VAL A 194 8.57 -13.30 17.50
CA VAL A 194 8.39 -11.85 17.46
C VAL A 194 8.65 -11.33 16.05
N PHE A 195 7.76 -10.46 15.56
CA PHE A 195 7.94 -9.76 14.29
C PHE A 195 8.02 -8.26 14.54
N ASN A 196 8.90 -7.56 13.84
CA ASN A 196 9.00 -6.12 13.90
C ASN A 196 8.31 -5.49 12.69
N LEU A 197 7.34 -4.62 12.94
CA LEU A 197 6.67 -3.85 11.90
C LEU A 197 7.42 -2.54 11.66
N VAL A 198 7.95 -2.41 10.44
CA VAL A 198 8.70 -1.25 9.97
C VAL A 198 8.10 -0.76 8.65
N LEU A 199 7.70 0.50 8.64
CA LEU A 199 7.28 1.23 7.44
C LEU A 199 8.39 2.21 7.04
N ASP A 200 8.32 2.79 5.85
CA ASP A 200 9.35 3.71 5.37
C ASP A 200 9.48 5.00 6.20
N GLU A 201 8.40 5.38 6.90
CA GLU A 201 8.32 6.62 7.68
C GLU A 201 8.29 6.40 9.19
N VAL A 202 7.96 5.18 9.65
CA VAL A 202 7.70 4.88 11.05
C VAL A 202 8.12 3.46 11.42
N GLY A 203 8.45 3.25 12.69
CA GLY A 203 9.00 2.01 13.19
C GLY A 203 10.53 2.04 13.28
N ASN A 204 11.08 1.25 14.19
CA ASN A 204 12.52 1.15 14.40
C ASN A 204 13.09 -0.06 13.63
N ARG A 205 14.03 0.19 12.71
CA ARG A 205 14.69 -0.85 11.88
C ARG A 205 15.74 -1.68 12.63
N HIS A 206 16.18 -1.22 13.79
CA HIS A 206 17.18 -1.95 14.56
C HIS A 206 16.58 -3.21 15.17
N ILE A 207 17.44 -4.19 15.48
CA ILE A 207 17.02 -5.35 16.27
C ILE A 207 16.95 -4.88 17.73
N PRO A 208 15.85 -5.10 18.45
CA PRO A 208 15.75 -4.69 19.85
C PRO A 208 16.87 -5.27 20.70
N THR A 209 17.37 -4.48 21.65
CA THR A 209 18.49 -4.85 22.53
C THR A 209 18.23 -6.15 23.27
N ARG A 210 16.97 -6.37 23.69
CA ARG A 210 16.55 -7.58 24.40
C ARG A 210 16.63 -8.84 23.54
N VAL A 211 16.37 -8.73 22.24
CA VAL A 211 16.46 -9.83 21.29
C VAL A 211 17.92 -10.19 21.00
N ARG A 212 18.78 -9.17 20.81
CA ARG A 212 20.23 -9.36 20.58
C ARG A 212 20.91 -10.14 21.71
N ASN A 213 20.61 -9.78 22.95
CA ASN A 213 21.22 -10.43 24.12
C ASN A 213 20.80 -11.90 24.28
N HIS A 214 19.68 -12.32 23.67
CA HIS A 214 19.24 -13.72 23.68
C HIS A 214 19.84 -14.56 22.54
N SER A 215 20.25 -13.93 21.43
CA SER A 215 20.92 -14.64 20.31
C SER A 215 22.36 -15.06 20.59
N ASP A 216 23.06 -14.43 21.54
CA ASP A 216 24.46 -14.76 21.85
C ASP A 216 24.65 -16.05 22.68
N GLY A 217 23.55 -16.63 23.21
CA GLY A 217 23.58 -17.84 24.04
C GLY A 217 23.17 -19.14 23.34
N ALA A 218 22.63 -19.07 22.12
CA ALA A 218 22.18 -20.24 21.38
C ALA A 218 22.79 -20.21 19.97
N LYS A 219 23.75 -21.11 19.70
CA LYS A 219 24.12 -21.48 18.33
C LYS A 219 22.90 -22.15 17.68
N SER A 220 21.95 -21.35 17.18
CA SER A 220 20.95 -21.81 16.24
C SER A 220 21.63 -21.89 14.87
N THR A 221 21.68 -23.09 14.31
CA THR A 221 21.88 -23.28 12.87
C THR A 221 20.98 -22.32 12.10
N PRO A 222 21.50 -21.60 11.09
CA PRO A 222 20.70 -20.67 10.31
C PRO A 222 19.53 -21.45 9.69
N PRO A 223 18.32 -20.86 9.65
CA PRO A 223 17.25 -21.44 8.84
C PRO A 223 17.77 -21.57 7.40
N PRO A 224 17.33 -22.59 6.63
CA PRO A 224 17.76 -22.73 5.26
C PRO A 224 17.50 -21.39 4.53
N PRO A 225 18.44 -20.92 3.71
CA PRO A 225 18.24 -19.69 2.97
C PRO A 225 16.93 -19.82 2.22
N ILE A 226 16.05 -18.83 2.37
CA ILE A 226 14.93 -18.64 1.46
C ILE A 226 15.55 -18.62 0.07
N ARG A 227 15.22 -19.62 -0.75
CA ARG A 227 15.71 -19.71 -2.13
C ARG A 227 15.11 -18.55 -2.90
N GLY A 228 15.96 -17.56 -3.17
CA GLY A 228 15.65 -16.35 -3.92
C GLY A 228 16.34 -15.18 -3.23
N ASP A 229 17.28 -14.56 -3.93
CA ASP A 229 17.98 -13.32 -3.57
C ASP A 229 19.27 -13.51 -2.75
N THR A 230 20.33 -13.89 -3.47
CA THR A 230 21.67 -13.38 -3.18
C THR A 230 21.61 -11.86 -3.10
N PHE A 231 21.83 -11.32 -1.89
CA PHE A 231 22.14 -9.92 -1.68
C PHE A 231 23.36 -9.54 -2.51
N TYR A 232 23.14 -8.76 -3.56
CA TYR A 232 24.20 -8.03 -4.23
C TYR A 232 24.75 -7.01 -3.23
N THR A 233 25.92 -7.28 -2.67
CA THR A 233 26.77 -6.25 -2.07
C THR A 233 27.57 -5.68 -3.25
N PRO A 234 27.38 -4.43 -3.67
CA PRO A 234 28.20 -3.87 -4.73
C PRO A 234 29.64 -3.81 -4.20
N GLU A 235 30.51 -4.65 -4.74
CA GLU A 235 31.94 -4.39 -4.68
C GLU A 235 32.19 -2.98 -5.20
N GLN A 236 32.98 -2.24 -4.45
CA GLN A 236 33.33 -0.84 -4.69
C GLN A 236 34.20 -0.74 -5.94
N GLN A 237 33.58 -0.70 -7.12
CA GLN A 237 34.18 -0.11 -8.32
C GLN A 237 33.69 1.33 -8.44
N GLU A 238 34.62 2.29 -8.37
CA GLU A 238 34.36 3.72 -8.59
C GLU A 238 33.91 3.95 -10.03
N ARG A 239 32.61 4.14 -10.23
CA ARG A 239 32.01 4.57 -11.50
C ARG A 239 32.19 6.08 -11.68
N PRO A 240 32.39 6.58 -12.91
CA PRO A 240 32.50 8.01 -13.17
C PRO A 240 31.22 8.72 -12.73
N LYS A 241 31.36 9.75 -11.87
CA LYS A 241 30.25 10.62 -11.48
C LYS A 241 29.79 11.43 -12.69
N VAL A 242 28.71 11.00 -13.34
CA VAL A 242 27.84 11.95 -14.02
C VAL A 242 27.25 12.81 -12.90
N VAL A 243 27.51 14.12 -12.90
CA VAL A 243 26.96 15.03 -11.88
C VAL A 243 25.78 15.75 -12.52
N SER A 244 24.56 15.42 -12.10
CA SER A 244 23.33 15.96 -12.67
C SER A 244 22.42 16.52 -11.58
N ASN A 245 22.12 17.82 -11.57
CA ASN A 245 21.16 18.41 -10.61
C ASN A 245 19.69 18.18 -11.01
N LYS A 246 19.42 17.16 -11.81
CA LYS A 246 18.10 16.85 -12.37
C LYS A 246 17.27 16.01 -11.40
N THR A 247 15.96 16.15 -11.47
CA THR A 247 15.01 15.40 -10.63
C THR A 247 14.36 14.27 -11.41
N VAL A 248 14.37 13.06 -10.86
CA VAL A 248 13.73 11.87 -11.45
C VAL A 248 12.68 11.34 -10.50
N SER A 249 11.46 11.15 -10.97
CA SER A 249 10.44 10.40 -10.24
C SER A 249 10.47 8.93 -10.65
N LEU A 250 10.62 8.02 -9.69
CA LEU A 250 10.53 6.56 -9.91
C LEU A 250 9.15 6.06 -9.46
N VAL A 251 8.42 5.42 -10.38
CA VAL A 251 7.06 4.92 -10.18
C VAL A 251 7.05 3.40 -10.38
N TYR A 252 6.82 2.67 -9.29
CA TYR A 252 6.78 1.20 -9.29
C TYR A 252 6.11 0.64 -8.04
N LYS A 253 5.61 -0.60 -8.13
CA LYS A 253 5.07 -1.32 -6.97
C LYS A 253 6.20 -1.75 -6.04
N ARG A 254 6.29 -1.11 -4.86
CA ARG A 254 7.33 -1.45 -3.85
C ARG A 254 6.98 -2.68 -3.01
N ARG A 255 5.68 -2.96 -2.84
CA ARG A 255 5.17 -4.01 -1.95
C ARG A 255 4.41 -5.08 -2.73
N GLY A 256 4.67 -6.35 -2.42
CA GLY A 256 4.07 -7.47 -3.15
C GLY A 256 4.61 -7.68 -4.56
N ALA A 257 5.66 -6.95 -4.96
CA ALA A 257 6.36 -7.09 -6.23
C ALA A 257 7.89 -7.10 -6.01
N PRO A 258 8.49 -8.26 -5.67
CA PRO A 258 9.91 -8.35 -5.30
C PRO A 258 10.87 -7.89 -6.40
N THR A 259 10.55 -8.18 -7.66
CA THR A 259 11.35 -7.78 -8.84
C THR A 259 11.39 -6.26 -9.01
N ASP A 260 10.22 -5.62 -8.91
CA ASP A 260 10.06 -4.18 -9.02
C ASP A 260 10.78 -3.49 -7.86
N ASN A 261 10.62 -4.00 -6.64
CA ASN A 261 11.27 -3.48 -5.45
C ASN A 261 12.79 -3.55 -5.53
N ARG A 262 13.34 -4.68 -6.00
CA ARG A 262 14.78 -4.84 -6.18
C ARG A 262 15.32 -3.84 -7.20
N LEU A 263 14.75 -3.82 -8.41
CA LEU A 263 15.20 -2.93 -9.48
C LEU A 263 15.03 -1.46 -9.10
N GLY A 264 13.88 -1.10 -8.53
CA GLY A 264 13.58 0.27 -8.10
C GLY A 264 14.55 0.79 -7.03
N LYS A 265 14.89 -0.03 -6.02
CA LYS A 265 15.90 0.32 -5.00
C LYS A 265 17.30 0.44 -5.58
N TRP A 266 17.64 -0.45 -6.52
CA TRP A 266 18.94 -0.40 -7.17
C TRP A 266 19.09 0.85 -8.03
N LEU A 267 18.07 1.18 -8.84
CA LEU A 267 18.01 2.41 -9.64
C LEU A 267 18.06 3.67 -8.78
N GLU A 268 17.33 3.70 -7.66
CA GLU A 268 17.38 4.81 -6.69
C GLU A 268 18.81 5.08 -6.22
N ALA A 269 19.49 4.03 -5.75
CA ALA A 269 20.85 4.14 -5.24
C ALA A 269 21.81 4.63 -6.33
N GLU A 270 21.73 4.08 -7.54
CA GLU A 270 22.64 4.46 -8.63
C GLU A 270 22.34 5.85 -9.21
N LEU A 271 21.08 6.26 -9.33
CA LEU A 271 20.72 7.62 -9.74
C LEU A 271 21.18 8.67 -8.71
N LEU A 272 21.02 8.39 -7.41
CA LEU A 272 21.58 9.23 -6.34
C LEU A 272 23.10 9.32 -6.42
N ARG A 273 23.80 8.22 -6.73
CA ARG A 273 25.26 8.22 -6.95
C ARG A 273 25.67 9.04 -8.18
N CYS A 274 24.80 9.11 -9.19
CA CYS A 274 24.92 9.99 -10.36
C CYS A 274 24.41 11.42 -10.10
N GLY A 275 24.21 11.81 -8.83
CA GLY A 275 23.89 13.18 -8.43
C GLY A 275 22.43 13.62 -8.63
N PHE A 276 21.57 12.78 -9.19
CA PHE A 276 20.15 13.10 -9.39
C PHE A 276 19.41 13.22 -8.07
N THR A 277 18.38 14.07 -8.03
CA THR A 277 17.38 14.04 -6.96
C THR A 277 16.31 13.01 -7.32
N VAL A 278 16.19 11.94 -6.53
CA VAL A 278 15.19 10.88 -6.79
C VAL A 278 13.97 11.11 -5.90
N LYS A 279 12.81 11.31 -6.54
CA LYS A 279 11.49 11.33 -5.91
C LYS A 279 10.86 9.95 -6.06
N MET A 280 10.36 9.39 -4.97
CA MET A 280 9.69 8.10 -5.00
C MET A 280 8.22 8.26 -4.68
N GLU A 281 7.39 7.62 -5.50
CA GLU A 281 6.00 7.44 -5.15
C GLU A 281 5.87 6.40 -4.05
N ARG A 282 5.51 6.88 -2.85
CA ARG A 282 5.02 6.03 -1.77
C ARG A 282 3.52 5.91 -2.01
N HIS A 283 3.02 4.76 -2.45
CA HIS A 283 1.59 4.47 -2.50
C HIS A 283 0.99 4.63 -1.08
N GLN A 284 0.65 5.86 -0.71
CA GLN A 284 0.04 6.22 0.55
C GLN A 284 -1.47 6.12 0.35
N GLN A 285 -2.02 4.91 0.47
CA GLN A 285 -3.46 4.62 0.42
C GLN A 285 -4.32 5.36 1.48
N PHE A 286 -3.75 6.32 2.23
CA PHE A 286 -4.39 7.01 3.35
C PHE A 286 -4.20 8.55 3.33
N CYS A 287 -3.77 9.15 2.22
CA CYS A 287 -3.69 10.61 2.12
C CYS A 287 -4.95 11.17 1.43
N PRO A 288 -5.76 12.02 2.08
CA PRO A 288 -6.95 12.63 1.47
C PRO A 288 -6.68 13.43 0.19
N ASN A 289 -5.41 13.80 -0.06
CA ASN A 289 -4.98 14.62 -1.20
C ASN A 289 -3.87 13.94 -2.04
N TRP A 290 -3.85 12.60 -2.09
CA TRP A 290 -2.82 11.85 -2.82
C TRP A 290 -2.65 12.31 -4.29
N ALA A 291 -3.75 12.52 -5.01
CA ALA A 291 -3.71 12.98 -6.40
C ALA A 291 -2.95 14.32 -6.59
N SER A 292 -3.22 15.32 -5.73
CA SER A 292 -2.54 16.61 -5.78
C SER A 292 -1.05 16.51 -5.44
N TYR A 293 -0.69 15.60 -4.54
CA TYR A 293 0.71 15.34 -4.20
C TYR A 293 1.46 14.72 -5.39
N VAL A 294 0.87 13.72 -6.06
CA VAL A 294 1.46 13.07 -7.25
C VAL A 294 1.63 14.08 -8.39
N GLU A 295 0.62 14.93 -8.62
CA GLU A 295 0.68 15.99 -9.62
C GLU A 295 1.85 16.96 -9.37
N GLU A 296 2.01 17.45 -8.13
CA GLU A 296 3.11 18.35 -7.76
C GLU A 296 4.50 17.69 -7.91
N GLN A 297 4.60 16.40 -7.54
CA GLN A 297 5.83 15.62 -7.70
C GLN A 297 6.22 15.48 -9.17
N PHE A 298 5.27 15.10 -10.02
CA PHE A 298 5.47 14.88 -11.46
C PHE A 298 5.78 16.19 -12.19
N ALA A 299 5.05 17.27 -11.90
CA ALA A 299 5.31 18.60 -12.46
C ALA A 299 6.72 19.12 -12.10
N GLY A 300 7.20 18.80 -10.90
CA GLY A 300 8.54 19.17 -10.43
C GLY A 300 9.65 18.17 -10.79
N SER A 301 9.48 17.32 -11.81
CA SER A 301 10.48 16.33 -12.24
C SER A 301 10.99 16.61 -13.66
N ASP A 302 12.25 16.32 -13.91
CA ASP A 302 12.83 16.35 -15.26
C ASP A 302 12.51 15.06 -16.04
N ALA A 303 12.39 13.92 -15.36
CA ALA A 303 11.86 12.70 -15.95
C ALA A 303 11.03 11.89 -14.94
N ILE A 304 10.13 11.07 -15.47
CA ILE A 304 9.36 10.07 -14.71
C ILE A 304 9.65 8.70 -15.32
N VAL A 305 10.11 7.76 -14.50
CA VAL A 305 10.44 6.39 -14.91
C VAL A 305 9.42 5.42 -14.32
N PHE A 306 8.73 4.70 -15.18
CA PHE A 306 7.73 3.69 -14.83
C PHE A 306 8.31 2.28 -14.98
N LEU A 307 8.25 1.47 -13.92
CA LEU A 307 8.56 0.05 -14.00
C LEU A 307 7.29 -0.74 -14.39
N LEU A 308 7.23 -1.15 -15.65
CA LEU A 308 6.12 -1.89 -16.24
C LEU A 308 6.29 -3.40 -15.98
N SER A 309 5.91 -3.85 -14.79
CA SER A 309 5.78 -5.27 -14.46
C SER A 309 4.33 -5.75 -14.59
N PRO A 310 4.06 -7.07 -14.64
CA PRO A 310 2.70 -7.59 -14.57
C PRO A 310 1.90 -7.04 -13.37
N ILE A 311 2.57 -6.85 -12.23
CA ILE A 311 1.94 -6.43 -10.97
C ILE A 311 1.64 -4.93 -10.97
N SER A 312 2.58 -4.12 -11.47
CA SER A 312 2.37 -2.67 -11.62
C SER A 312 1.29 -2.38 -12.67
N CYS A 313 1.32 -3.06 -13.82
CA CYS A 313 0.32 -2.87 -14.88
C CYS A 313 -1.10 -3.37 -14.54
N ALA A 314 -1.24 -4.27 -13.56
CA ALA A 314 -2.55 -4.72 -13.07
C ALA A 314 -3.15 -3.78 -12.00
N ASN A 315 -2.44 -2.72 -11.62
CA ASN A 315 -2.86 -1.82 -10.55
C ASN A 315 -3.56 -0.56 -11.13
N GLU A 316 -4.80 -0.31 -10.69
CA GLU A 316 -5.59 0.84 -11.16
C GLU A 316 -4.97 2.19 -10.80
N LEU A 317 -4.31 2.31 -9.62
CA LEU A 317 -3.64 3.56 -9.24
C LEU A 317 -2.41 3.81 -10.11
N PHE A 318 -1.68 2.76 -10.49
CA PHE A 318 -0.56 2.86 -11.42
C PHE A 318 -1.00 3.35 -12.80
N GLU A 319 -2.14 2.86 -13.31
CA GLU A 319 -2.71 3.35 -14.56
C GLU A 319 -3.11 4.83 -14.49
N TYR A 320 -3.68 5.27 -13.36
CA TYR A 320 -3.97 6.68 -13.09
C TYR A 320 -2.70 7.55 -13.06
N GLU A 321 -1.63 7.10 -12.38
CA GLU A 321 -0.33 7.78 -12.34
C GLU A 321 0.23 7.96 -13.77
N VAL A 322 0.12 6.93 -14.61
CA VAL A 322 0.55 6.98 -16.01
C VAL A 322 -0.28 8.00 -16.80
N GLU A 323 -1.60 7.99 -16.66
CA GLU A 323 -2.49 8.96 -17.32
C GLU A 323 -2.16 10.41 -16.92
N LEU A 324 -1.97 10.65 -15.62
CA LEU A 324 -1.64 11.96 -15.07
C LEU A 324 -0.28 12.46 -15.59
N ALA A 325 0.74 11.59 -15.59
CA ALA A 325 2.05 11.93 -16.14
C ALA A 325 1.97 12.29 -17.63
N GLY A 326 1.14 11.58 -18.42
CA GLY A 326 0.85 11.89 -19.82
C GLY A 326 0.25 13.29 -20.00
N LYS A 327 -0.73 13.66 -19.16
CA LYS A 327 -1.35 15.00 -19.18
C LYS A 327 -0.33 16.09 -18.87
N ILE A 328 0.50 15.91 -17.84
CA ILE A 328 1.53 16.87 -17.41
C ILE A 328 2.60 17.05 -18.51
N ALA A 329 3.09 15.96 -19.10
CA ALA A 329 4.08 16.01 -20.18
C ALA A 329 3.54 16.71 -21.44
N THR A 330 2.27 16.47 -21.78
CA THR A 330 1.59 17.10 -22.92
C THR A 330 1.40 18.60 -22.68
N ALA A 331 0.92 19.00 -21.49
CA ALA A 331 0.75 20.40 -21.11
C ALA A 331 2.07 21.19 -21.14
N SER A 332 3.19 20.51 -20.88
CA SER A 332 4.54 21.08 -20.88
C SER A 332 5.15 21.21 -22.28
N GLY A 333 4.42 20.85 -23.34
CA GLY A 333 4.87 20.96 -24.73
C GLY A 333 6.09 20.10 -25.05
N GLY A 334 6.26 18.96 -24.35
CA GLY A 334 7.38 18.04 -24.56
C GLY A 334 8.72 18.47 -23.96
N ARG A 335 8.74 19.47 -23.07
CA ARG A 335 9.97 19.88 -22.36
C ARG A 335 10.32 18.90 -21.24
N ASN A 336 9.62 18.96 -20.12
CA ASN A 336 9.75 18.08 -18.96
C ASN A 336 8.37 17.92 -18.30
N PRO A 337 8.09 16.80 -17.62
CA PRO A 337 8.96 15.63 -17.45
C PRO A 337 9.05 14.78 -18.72
N LYS A 338 10.24 14.23 -19.01
CA LYS A 338 10.40 13.14 -20.00
C LYS A 338 9.82 11.86 -19.42
N LEU A 339 8.94 11.17 -20.16
CA LEU A 339 8.35 9.91 -19.71
C LEU A 339 9.18 8.73 -20.20
N LEU A 340 9.56 7.85 -19.26
CA LEU A 340 10.40 6.70 -19.51
C LEU A 340 9.72 5.43 -18.98
N ALA A 341 9.85 4.35 -19.73
CA ALA A 341 9.31 3.05 -19.35
C ALA A 341 10.43 2.01 -19.30
N VAL A 342 10.39 1.14 -18.31
CA VAL A 342 11.26 -0.04 -18.18
C VAL A 342 10.36 -1.25 -18.07
N ARG A 343 10.50 -2.22 -18.97
CA ARG A 343 9.70 -3.45 -18.92
C ARG A 343 10.34 -4.43 -17.96
N VAL A 344 9.66 -4.77 -16.87
CA VAL A 344 10.16 -5.72 -15.86
C VAL A 344 9.52 -7.07 -16.12
N GLY A 345 10.32 -8.01 -16.61
CA GLY A 345 9.85 -9.30 -17.12
C GLY A 345 8.97 -9.16 -18.35
N HIS A 346 7.96 -10.01 -18.43
CA HIS A 346 6.99 -10.04 -19.53
C HIS A 346 5.62 -9.63 -18.99
N PRO A 347 5.34 -8.32 -18.81
CA PRO A 347 4.00 -7.88 -18.49
C PRO A 347 3.03 -8.39 -19.55
N ASP A 348 1.87 -8.88 -19.13
CA ASP A 348 0.75 -9.23 -20.00
C ASP A 348 0.30 -8.01 -20.83
N LYS A 349 -0.85 -8.10 -21.51
CA LYS A 349 -1.37 -6.95 -22.27
C LYS A 349 -1.50 -5.69 -21.37
N LEU A 350 -0.54 -4.76 -21.49
CA LEU A 350 -0.68 -3.33 -21.14
C LEU A 350 -2.08 -2.81 -21.52
N THR A 351 -2.66 -2.00 -20.66
CA THR A 351 -3.92 -1.32 -20.97
C THR A 351 -3.74 -0.29 -22.09
N ASP A 352 -4.85 0.17 -22.67
CA ASP A 352 -4.83 1.17 -23.75
C ASP A 352 -4.24 2.51 -23.26
N ILE A 353 -4.44 2.87 -21.99
CA ILE A 353 -3.86 4.08 -21.37
C ILE A 353 -2.34 3.94 -21.25
N ILE A 354 -1.85 2.85 -20.65
CA ILE A 354 -0.40 2.63 -20.49
C ILE A 354 0.28 2.56 -21.85
N PHE A 355 -0.35 1.90 -22.83
CA PHE A 355 0.20 1.80 -24.17
C PHE A 355 0.19 3.14 -24.91
N SER A 356 -0.90 3.90 -24.86
CA SER A 356 -0.98 5.21 -25.54
C SER A 356 -0.04 6.23 -24.91
N THR A 357 0.19 6.20 -23.61
CA THR A 357 1.11 7.15 -22.94
C THR A 357 2.56 6.72 -23.02
N LEU A 358 2.88 5.45 -22.74
CA LEU A 358 4.26 4.96 -22.57
C LEU A 358 4.70 3.98 -23.66
N GLY A 359 3.76 3.27 -24.30
CA GLY A 359 4.05 2.27 -25.34
C GLY A 359 4.66 2.85 -26.62
N GLN A 360 4.72 4.19 -26.73
CA GLN A 360 5.31 4.91 -27.86
C GLN A 360 6.85 5.06 -27.73
N PHE A 361 7.41 4.83 -26.53
CA PHE A 361 8.84 5.03 -26.27
C PHE A 361 9.61 3.69 -26.25
N PRO A 362 10.87 3.66 -26.72
CA PRO A 362 11.73 2.49 -26.57
C PRO A 362 11.94 2.23 -25.07
N ALA A 363 11.51 1.06 -24.59
CA ALA A 363 11.65 0.66 -23.20
C ALA A 363 12.62 -0.52 -23.12
N PRO A 364 13.72 -0.45 -22.34
CA PRO A 364 14.57 -1.61 -22.11
C PRO A 364 13.75 -2.70 -21.41
N ALA A 365 13.97 -3.95 -21.84
CA ALA A 365 13.48 -5.11 -21.12
C ALA A 365 14.50 -5.48 -20.04
N TRP A 366 14.01 -5.74 -18.85
CA TRP A 366 14.77 -6.19 -17.70
C TRP A 366 14.21 -7.54 -17.28
N GLU A 367 15.00 -8.61 -17.39
CA GLU A 367 14.61 -9.96 -16.94
C GLU A 367 15.36 -10.38 -15.69
N SER A 368 16.58 -9.87 -15.52
CA SER A 368 17.47 -10.28 -14.46
C SER A 368 18.43 -9.16 -14.04
N PRO A 369 19.11 -9.31 -12.89
CA PRO A 369 20.17 -8.40 -12.46
C PRO A 369 21.25 -8.09 -13.50
N ALA A 370 21.46 -8.95 -14.50
CA ALA A 370 22.42 -8.69 -15.57
C ALA A 370 22.03 -7.50 -16.45
N ASP A 371 20.74 -7.13 -16.47
CA ASP A 371 20.18 -6.05 -17.28
C ASP A 371 20.19 -4.69 -16.54
N ASP A 372 20.56 -4.67 -15.24
CA ASP A 372 20.55 -3.48 -14.39
C ASP A 372 21.28 -2.30 -15.05
N GLU A 373 22.48 -2.57 -15.59
CA GLU A 373 23.31 -1.54 -16.21
C GLU A 373 22.69 -1.01 -17.51
N ILE A 374 22.05 -1.87 -18.30
CA ILE A 374 21.40 -1.48 -19.56
C ILE A 374 20.25 -0.51 -19.27
N VAL A 375 19.45 -0.80 -18.23
CA VAL A 375 18.36 0.08 -17.79
C VAL A 375 18.89 1.43 -17.31
N LEU A 376 19.96 1.42 -16.49
CA LEU A 376 20.57 2.66 -16.00
C LEU A 376 21.09 3.52 -17.16
N GLN A 377 21.85 2.93 -18.09
CA GLN A 377 22.40 3.65 -19.24
C GLN A 377 21.30 4.23 -20.14
N HIS A 378 20.18 3.50 -20.30
CA HIS A 378 19.03 4.04 -21.02
C HIS A 378 18.44 5.29 -20.33
N ILE A 379 18.27 5.25 -19.01
CA ILE A 379 17.77 6.40 -18.24
C ILE A 379 18.76 7.57 -18.34
N LEU A 380 20.06 7.34 -18.15
CA LEU A 380 21.08 8.39 -18.22
C LEU A 380 21.22 8.99 -19.64
N GLY A 381 21.05 8.17 -20.68
CA GLY A 381 21.04 8.59 -22.08
C GLY A 381 20.03 9.70 -22.37
N THR A 382 18.89 9.67 -21.68
CA THR A 382 17.80 10.65 -21.87
C THR A 382 18.16 12.06 -21.41
N PHE A 383 19.17 12.20 -20.55
CA PHE A 383 19.67 13.47 -20.02
C PHE A 383 20.94 13.97 -20.71
N THR A 384 21.60 13.11 -21.49
CA THR A 384 22.86 13.44 -22.18
C THR A 384 22.62 13.86 -23.63
N ASP A 385 21.56 13.38 -24.27
CA ASP A 385 21.17 13.78 -25.62
C ASP A 385 20.05 14.83 -25.63
N ASP A 386 20.44 16.11 -25.59
CA ASP A 386 19.59 17.22 -26.08
C ASP A 386 19.61 17.34 -27.62
N SER A 387 20.23 16.39 -28.33
CA SER A 387 20.48 16.50 -29.76
C SER A 387 20.62 15.14 -30.45
N LYS A 388 19.55 14.34 -30.51
CA LYS A 388 19.18 13.38 -31.60
C LYS A 388 18.38 12.20 -31.06
N ALA A 389 17.05 12.28 -31.12
CA ALA A 389 16.20 11.08 -31.15
C ALA A 389 14.91 11.32 -31.94
N THR A 390 15.03 11.95 -33.11
CA THR A 390 14.11 11.69 -34.22
C THR A 390 14.68 10.48 -34.97
N GLN A 391 14.52 9.28 -34.42
CA GLN A 391 14.60 8.07 -35.22
C GLN A 391 13.23 7.41 -35.21
N SER A 392 12.59 7.54 -36.37
CA SER A 392 11.43 6.78 -36.84
C SER A 392 11.55 5.31 -36.39
N ILE A 393 10.79 4.93 -35.38
CA ILE A 393 10.53 3.52 -35.09
C ILE A 393 9.10 3.28 -35.51
N THR A 394 8.94 2.36 -36.45
CA THR A 394 7.67 1.92 -37.01
C THR A 394 6.75 1.50 -35.87
N ARG A 395 5.77 2.36 -35.55
CA ARG A 395 4.70 2.18 -34.55
C ARG A 395 4.15 0.76 -34.70
N ARG A 396 4.24 -0.12 -33.72
CA ARG A 396 3.52 -1.41 -33.77
C ARG A 396 2.32 -1.31 -32.85
N GLU A 397 1.15 -1.14 -33.44
CA GLU A 397 -0.11 -1.06 -32.72
C GLU A 397 -0.61 -2.46 -32.34
N ARG A 398 -1.26 -2.56 -31.18
CA ARG A 398 -1.77 -3.85 -30.68
C ARG A 398 -3.05 -4.26 -31.41
N ALA A 399 -3.21 -5.58 -31.58
CA ALA A 399 -4.44 -6.16 -32.10
C ALA A 399 -5.51 -6.28 -30.99
N GLY A 400 -6.62 -5.55 -31.17
CA GLY A 400 -7.84 -5.57 -30.36
C GLY A 400 -8.12 -4.23 -29.66
N GLY A 401 -9.41 -3.87 -29.53
CA GLY A 401 -9.85 -2.57 -29.01
C GLY A 401 -10.20 -1.54 -30.11
N ALA A 402 -10.46 -0.30 -29.72
CA ALA A 402 -10.66 0.79 -30.69
C ALA A 402 -9.30 1.20 -31.28
N VAL A 403 -9.21 1.25 -32.61
CA VAL A 403 -7.97 1.62 -33.31
C VAL A 403 -7.79 3.15 -33.21
N PRO A 404 -6.63 3.65 -32.75
CA PRO A 404 -6.36 5.09 -32.64
C PRO A 404 -6.67 5.85 -33.92
N LEU A 405 -7.15 7.09 -33.83
CA LEU A 405 -7.60 7.90 -34.98
C LEU A 405 -6.47 8.15 -36.00
N ASP A 406 -5.24 8.25 -35.51
CA ASP A 406 -4.01 8.49 -36.27
C ASP A 406 -3.25 7.19 -36.63
N SER A 407 -3.91 6.04 -36.50
CA SER A 407 -3.32 4.73 -36.77
C SER A 407 -2.96 4.54 -38.24
N ALA A 408 -1.73 4.10 -38.49
CA ALA A 408 -1.28 3.70 -39.82
C ALA A 408 -1.77 2.30 -40.24
N TYR A 409 -2.37 1.54 -39.32
CA TYR A 409 -2.86 0.17 -39.54
C TYR A 409 -4.39 0.09 -39.67
N TYR A 410 -5.08 1.23 -39.59
CA TYR A 410 -6.52 1.26 -39.82
C TYR A 410 -6.83 1.03 -41.29
N ILE A 411 -7.54 -0.06 -41.57
CA ILE A 411 -8.04 -0.35 -42.91
C ILE A 411 -9.42 0.29 -43.04
N VAL A 412 -9.53 1.30 -43.92
CA VAL A 412 -10.81 1.91 -44.29
C VAL A 412 -11.67 0.87 -45.00
N ARG A 413 -12.93 0.74 -44.57
CA ARG A 413 -13.90 -0.21 -45.13
C ARG A 413 -15.01 0.56 -45.86
N PRO A 414 -15.78 -0.08 -46.76
CA PRO A 414 -16.94 0.57 -47.38
C PRO A 414 -17.95 1.16 -46.37
N THR A 415 -18.12 0.49 -45.23
CA THR A 415 -19.00 0.96 -44.14
C THR A 415 -18.50 2.24 -43.47
N ASP A 416 -17.21 2.59 -43.59
CA ASP A 416 -16.69 3.87 -43.11
C ASP A 416 -17.29 5.03 -43.91
N GLU A 417 -17.33 4.90 -45.25
CA GLU A 417 -17.93 5.89 -46.14
C GLU A 417 -19.45 5.99 -45.92
N GLU A 418 -20.14 4.86 -45.78
CA GLU A 418 -21.58 4.85 -45.45
C GLU A 418 -21.89 5.57 -44.12
N PHE A 419 -21.01 5.43 -43.12
CA PHE A 419 -21.18 6.06 -41.81
C PHE A 419 -20.89 7.56 -41.87
N THR A 420 -19.81 7.97 -42.55
CA THR A 420 -19.48 9.36 -42.82
C THR A 420 -20.60 10.06 -43.61
N ASP A 421 -21.12 9.43 -44.65
CA ASP A 421 -22.22 9.96 -45.44
C ASP A 421 -23.49 10.13 -44.60
N ALA A 422 -23.78 9.20 -43.69
CA ALA A 422 -24.93 9.32 -42.78
C ALA A 422 -24.78 10.51 -41.82
N ILE A 423 -23.56 10.76 -41.33
CA ILE A 423 -23.25 11.94 -40.50
C ILE A 423 -23.40 13.22 -41.32
N ALA A 424 -22.87 13.25 -42.55
CA ALA A 424 -22.96 14.39 -43.44
C ALA A 424 -24.42 14.73 -43.84
N ARG A 425 -25.27 13.71 -44.02
CA ARG A 425 -26.71 13.88 -44.27
C ARG A 425 -27.52 14.24 -43.03
N GLN A 426 -26.92 14.23 -41.84
CA GLN A 426 -27.59 14.46 -40.55
C GLN A 426 -28.74 13.45 -40.30
N ASP A 427 -28.50 12.18 -40.65
CA ASP A 427 -29.47 11.11 -40.44
C ASP A 427 -29.84 11.02 -38.94
N SER A 428 -31.14 10.94 -38.63
CA SER A 428 -31.62 11.02 -37.24
C SER A 428 -31.18 9.87 -36.34
N ILE A 429 -31.00 8.66 -36.91
CA ILE A 429 -30.56 7.47 -36.19
C ILE A 429 -29.64 6.66 -37.09
N VAL A 430 -28.41 6.42 -36.65
CA VAL A 430 -27.42 5.59 -37.34
C VAL A 430 -27.06 4.39 -36.48
N LEU A 431 -27.41 3.18 -36.94
CA LEU A 431 -27.16 1.95 -36.20
C LEU A 431 -25.84 1.29 -36.63
N VAL A 432 -24.83 1.33 -35.77
CA VAL A 432 -23.58 0.61 -35.99
C VAL A 432 -23.66 -0.80 -35.37
N LYS A 433 -23.89 -1.82 -36.21
CA LYS A 433 -24.03 -3.23 -35.78
C LYS A 433 -22.90 -4.10 -36.30
N GLY A 434 -22.43 -5.04 -35.49
CA GLY A 434 -21.38 -6.00 -35.87
C GLY A 434 -20.88 -6.87 -34.72
N GLY A 435 -20.24 -7.99 -35.04
CA GLY A 435 -19.67 -8.94 -34.07
C GLY A 435 -18.58 -8.35 -33.18
N ARG A 436 -18.19 -9.07 -32.11
CA ARG A 436 -17.06 -8.67 -31.25
C ARG A 436 -15.80 -8.48 -32.10
N GLN A 437 -14.99 -7.46 -31.78
CA GLN A 437 -13.72 -7.16 -32.46
C GLN A 437 -13.82 -6.83 -33.96
N MET A 438 -14.99 -6.42 -34.46
CA MET A 438 -15.18 -5.96 -35.85
C MET A 438 -14.87 -4.46 -36.05
N GLY A 439 -14.17 -3.80 -35.13
CA GLY A 439 -13.80 -2.39 -35.29
C GLY A 439 -14.96 -1.39 -35.23
N LYS A 440 -16.05 -1.71 -34.53
CA LYS A 440 -17.21 -0.81 -34.33
C LYS A 440 -16.82 0.45 -33.56
N THR A 441 -16.10 0.28 -32.45
CA THR A 441 -15.64 1.39 -31.62
C THR A 441 -14.67 2.28 -32.39
N SER A 442 -13.81 1.70 -33.25
CA SER A 442 -12.92 2.44 -34.15
C SER A 442 -13.68 3.28 -35.19
N LEU A 443 -14.76 2.73 -35.75
CA LEU A 443 -15.64 3.40 -36.71
C LEU A 443 -16.41 4.55 -36.03
N LEU A 444 -16.99 4.28 -34.86
CA LEU A 444 -17.70 5.29 -34.07
C LEU A 444 -16.77 6.45 -33.72
N ALA A 445 -15.57 6.18 -33.20
CA ALA A 445 -14.61 7.22 -32.83
C ALA A 445 -14.26 8.15 -34.01
N ARG A 446 -14.08 7.58 -35.22
CA ARG A 446 -13.76 8.36 -36.44
C ARG A 446 -14.91 9.23 -36.88
N GLY A 447 -16.12 8.68 -36.96
CA GLY A 447 -17.29 9.48 -37.34
C GLY A 447 -17.59 10.58 -36.31
N LEU A 448 -17.41 10.31 -35.01
CA LEU A 448 -17.56 11.35 -33.98
C LEU A 448 -16.49 12.45 -34.11
N GLN A 449 -15.24 12.09 -34.46
CA GLN A 449 -14.21 13.09 -34.75
C GLN A 449 -14.56 13.94 -35.97
N GLU A 450 -15.04 13.32 -37.04
CA GLU A 450 -15.45 14.00 -38.26
C GLU A 450 -16.66 14.92 -38.03
N ALA A 451 -17.64 14.49 -37.23
CA ALA A 451 -18.75 15.32 -36.81
C ALA A 451 -18.26 16.57 -36.05
N ARG A 452 -17.31 16.41 -35.12
CA ARG A 452 -16.68 17.54 -34.41
C ARG A 452 -15.94 18.48 -35.36
N GLN A 453 -15.19 17.95 -36.32
CA GLN A 453 -14.48 18.75 -37.34
C GLN A 453 -15.46 19.50 -38.26
N SER A 454 -16.64 18.93 -38.49
CA SER A 454 -17.74 19.55 -39.23
C SER A 454 -18.54 20.55 -38.39
N GLY A 455 -18.09 20.86 -37.16
CA GLY A 455 -18.71 21.84 -36.27
C GLY A 455 -19.88 21.32 -35.43
N ALA A 456 -20.17 20.01 -35.45
CA ALA A 456 -21.19 19.43 -34.60
C ALA A 456 -20.72 19.38 -33.13
N ARG A 457 -21.65 19.65 -32.21
CA ARG A 457 -21.46 19.31 -30.79
C ARG A 457 -21.74 17.83 -30.61
N VAL A 458 -20.77 17.10 -30.07
CA VAL A 458 -20.82 15.65 -29.96
C VAL A 458 -20.79 15.24 -28.51
N ILE A 459 -21.82 14.53 -28.09
CA ILE A 459 -21.96 13.91 -26.77
C ILE A 459 -21.80 12.40 -26.94
N LEU A 460 -21.02 11.75 -26.08
CA LEU A 460 -20.83 10.30 -26.10
C LEU A 460 -21.32 9.68 -24.80
N THR A 461 -22.38 8.89 -24.87
CA THR A 461 -22.91 8.16 -23.71
C THR A 461 -22.56 6.67 -23.79
N ASP A 462 -21.73 6.20 -22.86
CA ASP A 462 -21.48 4.78 -22.65
C ASP A 462 -22.27 4.24 -21.46
N PHE A 463 -23.31 3.45 -21.73
CA PHE A 463 -24.12 2.81 -20.68
C PHE A 463 -23.35 1.76 -19.85
N GLN A 464 -22.19 1.27 -20.32
CA GLN A 464 -21.35 0.35 -19.52
C GLN A 464 -20.65 1.06 -18.36
N SER A 465 -20.51 2.38 -18.43
CA SER A 465 -19.91 3.21 -17.38
C SER A 465 -20.91 3.63 -16.28
N LEU A 466 -22.11 3.03 -16.25
CA LEU A 466 -23.10 3.30 -15.19
C LEU A 466 -22.91 2.32 -14.03
N SER A 467 -22.90 2.86 -12.82
CA SER A 467 -22.74 2.11 -11.58
C SER A 467 -24.09 1.62 -11.04
N ALA A 468 -24.08 0.67 -10.10
CA ALA A 468 -25.31 0.19 -9.46
C ALA A 468 -26.15 1.32 -8.80
N PRO A 469 -25.55 2.34 -8.15
CA PRO A 469 -26.27 3.54 -7.69
C PRO A 469 -27.04 4.30 -8.77
N ASP A 470 -26.49 4.41 -9.98
CA ASP A 470 -27.06 5.19 -11.09
C ASP A 470 -28.31 4.51 -11.68
N LEU A 471 -28.46 3.21 -11.45
CA LEU A 471 -29.54 2.40 -12.00
C LEU A 471 -30.67 2.11 -10.99
N ARG A 472 -30.63 2.68 -9.78
CA ARG A 472 -31.61 2.41 -8.72
C ARG A 472 -33.00 2.92 -9.02
N THR A 473 -33.10 4.12 -9.58
CA THR A 473 -34.38 4.75 -9.94
C THR A 473 -34.25 5.47 -11.28
N ALA A 474 -35.39 5.74 -11.93
CA ALA A 474 -35.39 6.54 -13.16
C ALA A 474 -34.82 7.95 -12.92
N ALA A 475 -35.04 8.52 -11.73
CA ALA A 475 -34.48 9.83 -11.36
C ALA A 475 -32.96 9.80 -11.23
N ASP A 476 -32.39 8.74 -10.66
CA ASP A 476 -30.94 8.55 -10.54
C ASP A 476 -30.31 8.38 -11.92
N LEU A 477 -30.94 7.59 -12.81
CA LEU A 477 -30.48 7.39 -14.18
C LEU A 477 -30.49 8.70 -14.97
N TYR A 478 -31.59 9.46 -14.92
CA TYR A 478 -31.67 10.73 -15.63
C TYR A 478 -30.66 11.75 -15.10
N ARG A 479 -30.37 11.73 -13.80
CA ARG A 479 -29.35 12.60 -13.20
C ARG A 479 -27.95 12.23 -13.70
N ALA A 480 -27.59 10.95 -13.64
CA ALA A 480 -26.30 10.47 -14.13
C ALA A 480 -26.10 10.73 -15.63
N LEU A 481 -27.16 10.60 -16.43
CA LEU A 481 -27.12 10.96 -17.85
C LEU A 481 -26.98 12.48 -18.06
N ALA A 482 -27.72 13.28 -17.31
CA ALA A 482 -27.64 14.74 -17.41
C ALA A 482 -26.27 15.29 -16.99
N GLU A 483 -25.67 14.73 -15.94
CA GLU A 483 -24.31 15.07 -15.50
C GLU A 483 -23.28 14.73 -16.59
N LYS A 484 -23.33 13.52 -17.16
CA LYS A 484 -22.45 13.12 -18.28
C LYS A 484 -22.62 14.01 -19.51
N ILE A 485 -23.86 14.37 -19.85
CA ILE A 485 -24.14 15.29 -20.97
C ILE A 485 -23.59 16.69 -20.68
N ALA A 486 -23.71 17.17 -19.44
CA ALA A 486 -23.21 18.48 -19.05
C ALA A 486 -21.67 18.54 -19.13
N ASP A 487 -20.98 17.51 -18.60
CA ASP A 487 -19.53 17.40 -18.65
C ASP A 487 -19.00 17.38 -20.10
N ASP A 488 -19.69 16.67 -21.01
CA ASP A 488 -19.33 16.59 -22.43
C ASP A 488 -19.59 17.90 -23.20
N LEU A 489 -20.53 18.74 -22.73
CA LEU A 489 -20.90 19.99 -23.40
C LEU A 489 -20.06 21.21 -22.98
N GLY A 490 -19.33 21.13 -21.86
CA GLY A 490 -18.49 22.21 -21.32
C GLY A 490 -19.26 23.19 -20.45
#